data_AF-A0A1H6T3K3-F1
#
_entry.id   AF-A0A1H6T3K3-F1
#
_cell.length_a   1.000
_cell.length_b   1.000
_cell.length_c   1.000
_cell.angle_alpha   90.00
_cell.angle_beta   90.00
_cell.angle_gamma   90.00
#
_symmetry.space_group_name_H-M   'P 1'
#
loop_
_entity.id
_entity.type
_entity.pdbx_description
1 polymer ?
#
loop_
_entity_poly.entity_id
_entity_poly.type
_entity_poly.pdbx_seq_one_letter_code
_entity_poly.pdbx_strand_id
1 'polypeptide(L)' 'MICTPHLKPSLVLTGLLSLLAYAPSFAQMQPNIPQPRGPVDLSDTSNLIIFIILPALVIVLYFFWRRAIKKRKAEREQEE' A
#
# COMPACT_ATOMS: atom_id res chain seq x y z
N MET A 1 -17.42 49.06 -15.61
CA MET A 1 -16.41 48.28 -16.37
C MET A 1 -15.96 47.15 -15.46
N ILE A 2 -16.53 45.96 -15.63
CA ILE A 2 -16.30 44.81 -14.72
C ILE A 2 -15.16 43.99 -15.32
N CYS A 3 -13.98 44.04 -14.72
CA CYS A 3 -12.84 43.22 -15.09
C CYS A 3 -13.08 41.77 -14.63
N THR A 4 -13.16 40.83 -15.57
CA THR A 4 -13.08 39.41 -15.25
C THR A 4 -11.62 39.00 -15.08
N PRO A 5 -11.22 38.36 -13.97
CA PRO A 5 -9.88 37.83 -13.84
C PRO A 5 -9.70 36.64 -14.80
N HIS A 6 -8.66 36.69 -15.64
CA HIS A 6 -8.30 35.64 -16.59
C HIS A 6 -7.76 34.40 -15.83
N LEU A 7 -8.67 33.59 -15.31
CA LEU A 7 -8.36 32.39 -14.54
C LEU A 7 -7.65 31.37 -15.45
N LYS A 8 -6.40 31.06 -15.11
CA LYS A 8 -5.56 30.16 -15.91
C LYS A 8 -6.15 28.74 -15.87
N PRO A 9 -6.36 28.07 -17.01
CA PRO A 9 -6.99 26.74 -17.06
C PRO A 9 -6.18 25.68 -16.30
N SER A 10 -4.86 25.85 -16.22
CA SER A 10 -3.97 25.00 -15.41
C SER A 10 -4.26 25.07 -13.90
N LEU A 11 -4.68 26.23 -13.38
CA LEU A 11 -5.03 26.40 -11.97
C LEU A 11 -6.36 25.71 -11.63
N VAL A 12 -7.31 25.73 -12.58
CA VAL A 12 -8.60 25.05 -12.44
C VAL A 12 -8.40 23.52 -12.49
N LEU A 13 -7.57 23.05 -13.41
CA LEU A 13 -7.28 21.62 -13.56
C LEU A 13 -6.58 21.03 -12.32
N THR A 14 -5.60 21.75 -11.77
CA THR A 14 -4.89 21.31 -10.55
C THR A 14 -5.78 21.33 -9.31
N GLY A 15 -6.67 22.33 -9.18
CA GLY A 15 -7.69 22.36 -8.14
C GLY A 15 -8.70 21.21 -8.24
N LEU A 16 -9.17 20.91 -9.46
CA LEU A 16 -10.09 19.80 -9.73
C LEU A 16 -9.43 18.45 -9.42
N LEU A 17 -8.19 18.25 -9.85
CA LEU A 17 -7.44 17.02 -9.60
C LEU A 17 -7.21 16.77 -8.09
N SER A 18 -6.91 17.83 -7.34
CA SER A 18 -6.75 17.75 -5.88
C SER A 18 -8.06 17.43 -5.16
N LEU A 19 -9.19 17.97 -5.65
CA LEU A 19 -10.51 17.67 -5.11
C LEU A 19 -10.93 16.22 -5.39
N LEU A 20 -10.68 15.71 -6.60
CA LEU A 20 -10.93 14.30 -6.95
C LEU A 20 -10.07 13.32 -6.13
N ALA A 21 -8.85 13.69 -5.77
CA ALA A 21 -7.98 12.85 -4.94
C ALA A 21 -8.47 12.77 -3.47
N TYR A 22 -9.08 13.83 -2.94
CA TYR A 22 -9.54 13.88 -1.55
C TYR A 22 -10.98 13.37 -1.36
N ALA A 23 -11.84 13.54 -2.36
CA ALA A 23 -13.25 13.09 -2.35
C ALA A 23 -13.49 11.61 -1.97
N PRO A 24 -12.69 10.61 -2.41
CA PRO A 24 -12.97 9.21 -2.09
C PRO A 24 -12.82 8.88 -0.61
N SER A 25 -12.19 9.72 0.23
CA SER A 25 -12.05 9.49 1.67
C SER A 25 -13.40 9.45 2.40
N PHE A 26 -14.40 10.21 1.95
CA PHE A 26 -15.74 10.24 2.54
C PHE A 26 -16.67 9.12 2.04
N ALA A 27 -16.30 8.44 0.95
CA ALA A 27 -17.14 7.43 0.30
C ALA A 27 -16.82 5.98 0.76
N GLN A 28 -15.83 5.78 1.65
CA GLN A 28 -15.38 4.42 1.99
C GLN A 28 -16.18 3.72 3.09
N MET A 29 -17.06 4.43 3.81
CA MET A 29 -17.80 3.82 4.91
C MET A 29 -19.14 3.28 4.43
N GLN A 30 -19.17 1.98 4.12
CA GLN A 30 -20.38 1.26 3.74
C GLN A 30 -21.37 1.22 4.93
N PRO A 31 -22.57 1.80 4.80
CA PRO A 31 -23.59 1.70 5.84
C PRO A 31 -24.21 0.29 5.85
N ASN A 32 -24.75 -0.12 7.00
CA ASN A 32 -25.52 -1.38 7.18
C ASN A 32 -24.74 -2.69 6.97
N ILE A 33 -23.41 -2.68 6.98
CA ILE A 33 -22.59 -3.90 7.11
C ILE A 33 -21.97 -3.98 8.50
N PRO A 34 -21.67 -5.19 9.01
CA PRO A 34 -20.86 -5.35 10.21
C PRO A 34 -19.54 -4.61 10.04
N GLN A 35 -19.32 -3.58 10.85
CA GLN A 35 -18.08 -2.82 10.85
C GLN A 35 -16.96 -3.65 11.50
N PRO A 36 -15.69 -3.41 11.14
CA PRO A 36 -14.56 -4.09 11.77
C PRO A 36 -14.63 -3.88 13.29
N ARG A 37 -14.54 -4.99 14.03
CA ARG A 37 -14.74 -5.02 15.49
C ARG A 37 -13.45 -4.61 16.18
N GLY A 38 -13.25 -3.31 16.37
CA GLY A 38 -12.14 -2.78 17.18
C GLY A 38 -10.75 -3.23 16.73
N PRO A 39 -9.74 -3.15 17.61
CA PRO A 39 -8.40 -3.67 17.35
C PRO A 39 -8.42 -5.18 17.07
N VAL A 40 -7.55 -5.66 16.19
CA VAL A 40 -7.37 -7.09 15.93
C VAL A 40 -6.91 -7.77 17.22
N ASP A 41 -7.67 -8.76 17.69
CA ASP A 41 -7.29 -9.56 18.85
C ASP A 41 -6.21 -10.58 18.46
N LEU A 42 -4.99 -10.37 18.94
CA LEU A 42 -3.84 -11.24 18.69
C LEU A 42 -3.78 -12.44 19.64
N SER A 43 -4.71 -12.53 20.60
CA SER A 43 -4.86 -13.72 21.46
C SER A 43 -5.48 -14.89 20.69
N ASP A 44 -6.25 -14.61 19.64
CA ASP A 44 -6.71 -15.62 18.69
C ASP A 44 -5.55 -16.08 17.80
N THR A 45 -5.28 -17.38 17.86
CA THR A 45 -4.26 -18.07 17.04
C THR A 45 -4.39 -17.73 15.56
N SER A 46 -5.61 -17.62 15.04
CA SER A 46 -5.86 -17.34 13.61
C SER A 46 -5.33 -15.95 13.23
N ASN A 47 -5.65 -14.94 14.05
CA ASN A 47 -5.22 -13.56 13.83
C ASN A 47 -3.70 -13.43 13.99
N LEU A 48 -3.11 -14.04 15.02
CA LEU A 48 -1.66 -14.07 15.21
C LEU A 48 -0.94 -14.63 13.97
N ILE A 49 -1.42 -15.76 13.45
CA ILE A 49 -0.80 -16.42 12.29
C ILE A 49 -0.88 -15.54 11.04
N ILE A 50 -2.08 -15.03 10.71
CA ILE A 50 -2.30 -14.30 9.46
C ILE A 50 -1.60 -12.95 9.47
N PHE A 51 -1.69 -12.21 10.58
CA PHE A 51 -1.21 -10.83 10.63
C PHE A 51 0.26 -10.70 11.02
N ILE A 52 0.85 -11.69 11.71
CA ILE A 52 2.23 -11.60 12.21
C ILE A 52 3.12 -12.70 11.61
N ILE A 53 2.74 -13.97 11.80
CA ILE A 53 3.62 -15.09 11.44
C ILE A 53 3.79 -15.21 9.93
N LEU A 54 2.71 -15.12 9.15
CA LEU A 54 2.76 -15.25 7.70
C LEU A 54 3.64 -14.17 7.04
N PRO A 55 3.50 -12.86 7.35
CA PRO A 55 4.43 -11.83 6.87
C PRO A 55 5.88 -12.09 7.30
N ALA A 56 6.12 -12.50 8.55
CA ALA A 56 7.46 -12.81 9.03
C ALA A 56 8.10 -13.97 8.25
N LEU A 57 7.33 -15.03 7.94
CA LEU A 57 7.80 -16.15 7.13
C LEU A 57 8.17 -15.72 5.71
N VAL A 58 7.37 -14.86 5.08
CA VAL A 58 7.68 -14.32 3.74
C VAL A 58 9.00 -13.56 3.76
N ILE A 59 9.23 -12.73 4.77
CA ILE A 59 10.49 -11.97 4.93
C ILE A 59 11.67 -12.93 5.11
N VAL A 60 11.53 -13.93 5.99
CA VAL A 60 12.58 -14.92 6.24
C VAL A 60 12.92 -15.70 4.97
N LEU A 61 11.91 -16.22 4.27
CA LEU A 61 12.07 -16.93 3.00
C LEU A 61 12.71 -16.05 1.92
N TYR A 62 12.34 -14.77 1.85
CA TYR A 62 12.95 -13.81 0.93
C TYR A 62 14.46 -13.68 1.17
N PHE A 63 14.91 -13.61 2.43
CA PHE A 63 16.34 -13.54 2.74
C PHE A 63 17.08 -14.82 2.35
N PHE A 64 16.50 -16.00 2.62
CA PHE A 64 17.08 -17.27 2.18
C PHE A 64 17.19 -17.35 0.66
N TRP A 65 16.11 -17.00 -0.05
CA TRP A 65 16.08 -16.99 -1.51
C TRP A 65 17.10 -16.02 -2.10
N ARG A 66 17.19 -14.80 -1.55
CA ARG A 66 18.16 -13.78 -1.98
C ARG A 66 19.60 -14.25 -1.79
N ARG A 67 19.89 -14.93 -0.68
CA ARG A 67 21.22 -15.51 -0.44
C ARG A 67 21.53 -16.64 -1.42
N ALA A 68 20.56 -17.50 -1.70
CA ALA A 68 20.72 -18.60 -2.66
C ALA A 68 21.00 -18.10 -4.08
N ILE A 69 20.31 -17.06 -4.55
CA ILE A 69 20.55 -16.45 -5.86
C ILE A 69 21.96 -15.87 -5.96
N LYS A 70 22.40 -15.12 -4.94
CA LYS A 70 23.75 -14.53 -4.91
C LYS A 70 24.84 -15.59 -4.98
N LYS A 71 24.68 -16.69 -4.24
CA LYS A 71 25.62 -17.82 -4.26
C LYS A 71 25.73 -18.42 -5.66
N ARG A 72 24.59 -18.71 -6.31
CA ARG A 72 24.57 -19.26 -7.68
C ARG A 72 25.19 -18.33 -8.73
N LYS A 73 25.11 -17.01 -8.55
CA LYS A 73 25.75 -16.04 -9.46
C LYS A 73 27.28 -16.05 -9.30
N ALA A 74 27.75 -16.06 -8.06
CA ALA A 74 29.19 -16.08 -7.76
C ALA A 74 29.87 -17.38 -8.25
N GLU A 75 29.18 -18.52 -8.18
CA GLU A 75 29.69 -19.80 -8.71
C GLU A 75 29.85 -19.74 -10.25
N ARG A 76 28.90 -19.16 -10.99
CA ARG A 76 28.99 -19.02 -12.46
C ARG A 76 30.13 -18.10 -12.90
N GLU A 77 30.39 -17.02 -12.18
CA GLU A 77 31.49 -16.09 -12.51
C GLU A 77 32.89 -16.69 -12.23
N GLN A 78 32.98 -17.78 -11.47
CA GLN A 78 34.25 -18.50 -11.25
C GLN A 78 34.50 -19.62 -12.28
N GLU A 79 33.45 -20.02 -13.01
CA GLU A 79 33.54 -21.04 -14.07
C GLU A 79 33.82 -20.43 -15.46
N GLU A 80 33.61 -19.12 -15.64
CA GLU A 80 33.97 -18.32 -16.83
C GLU A 80 35.39 -17.75 -16.74
#